data_AF-A0A5C3F1W4-F1
#
_entry.id   AF-A0A5C3F1W4-F1
#
_cell.length_a   1.000
_cell.length_b   1.000
_cell.length_c   1.000
_cell.angle_alpha   90.00
_cell.angle_beta   90.00
_cell.angle_gamma   90.00
#
_symmetry.space_group_name_H-M   'P 1'
#
loop_
_entity.id
_entity.type
_entity.pdbx_description
1 polymer ?
#
loop_
_entity_poly.entity_id
_entity_poly.type
_entity_poly.pdbx_seq_one_letter_code
_entity_poly.pdbx_strand_id
1 'polypeptide(L)'
;MLVSNSEFIQKLEALFTSSSEKHSIYVTSKRAPPKALSSSSPTASQSDSSGGAQHGFSLPLLFKATNGASGTSRIKFRTLVSAADLPSFQASYLSSLRSSLSASLKKRDKAKERRAEKVRDAARKRVTAPDAQTGKERLVTNHVGSKRGAGRRKRQRALKKGVEIRKEARKEAKRKARSSRKPVGAGAGAARGDGDVVMADA
;
A
#
# COMPACT_ATOMS: atom_id res chain seq x y z
N MET A 1 -0.08 6.91 34.36
CA MET A 1 1.16 7.60 34.81
C MET A 1 1.89 8.17 33.60
N LEU A 2 2.34 9.44 33.63
CA LEU A 2 3.24 10.01 32.61
C LEU A 2 4.68 9.66 33.01
N VAL A 3 5.50 9.22 32.05
CA VAL A 3 6.89 8.79 32.27
C VAL A 3 7.82 9.36 31.20
N SER A 4 9.12 9.43 31.50
CA SER A 4 10.15 9.84 30.55
C SER A 4 10.29 8.83 29.40
N ASN A 5 10.92 9.25 28.29
CA ASN A 5 11.04 8.42 27.09
C ASN A 5 11.85 7.13 27.33
N SER A 6 12.94 7.21 28.10
CA SER A 6 13.78 6.06 28.47
C SER A 6 13.06 5.13 29.44
N GLU A 7 12.41 5.68 30.47
CA GLU A 7 11.62 4.89 31.43
C GLU A 7 10.45 4.16 30.75
N PHE A 8 9.84 4.78 29.74
CA PHE A 8 8.77 4.14 28.98
C PHE A 8 9.24 2.81 28.37
N ILE A 9 10.43 2.80 27.78
CA ILE A 9 11.00 1.61 27.14
C ILE A 9 11.35 0.57 28.20
N GLN A 10 12.00 0.96 29.30
CA GLN A 10 12.32 0.04 30.40
C GLN A 10 11.08 -0.60 31.03
N LYS A 11 10.04 0.20 31.29
CA LYS A 11 8.76 -0.30 31.82
C LYS A 11 8.05 -1.20 30.81
N LEU A 12 8.19 -0.93 29.52
CA LEU A 12 7.63 -1.77 28.47
C LEU A 12 8.33 -3.14 28.41
N GLU A 13 9.66 -3.17 28.54
CA GLU A 13 10.43 -4.42 28.62
C GLU A 13 10.07 -5.25 29.84
N ALA A 14 10.01 -4.61 31.01
CA ALA A 14 9.55 -5.26 32.24
C ALA A 14 8.12 -5.80 32.11
N LEU A 15 7.26 -5.11 31.35
CA LEU A 15 5.90 -5.56 31.10
C LEU A 15 5.88 -6.76 30.15
N PHE A 16 6.75 -6.82 29.13
CA PHE A 16 6.91 -8.00 28.28
C PHE A 16 7.39 -9.23 29.05
N THR A 17 8.36 -9.08 29.95
CA THR A 17 8.85 -10.21 30.76
C THR A 17 7.79 -10.71 31.74
N SER A 18 7.06 -9.80 32.40
CA SER A 18 5.98 -10.17 33.33
C SER A 18 4.77 -10.81 32.66
N SER A 19 4.51 -10.51 31.38
CA SER A 19 3.32 -10.95 30.63
C SER A 19 3.60 -12.09 29.65
N SER A 20 4.73 -12.80 29.79
CA SER A 20 5.15 -13.84 28.83
C SER A 20 4.20 -15.03 28.76
N GLU A 21 3.56 -15.41 29.87
CA GLU A 21 2.68 -16.58 29.94
C GLU A 21 1.20 -16.21 29.80
N LYS A 22 0.80 -15.07 30.39
CA LYS A 22 -0.59 -14.63 30.50
C LYS A 22 -0.67 -13.14 30.19
N HIS A 23 -1.84 -12.74 29.70
CA HIS A 23 -2.22 -11.37 29.35
C HIS A 23 -1.69 -10.86 28.01
N SER A 24 -2.36 -9.81 27.51
CA SER A 24 -2.01 -9.15 26.26
C SER A 24 -1.60 -7.72 26.54
N ILE A 25 -0.57 -7.28 25.83
CA ILE A 25 -0.02 -5.94 25.97
C ILE A 25 -0.57 -5.07 24.84
N TYR A 26 -1.19 -3.97 25.20
CA TYR A 26 -1.73 -3.01 24.25
C TYR A 26 -0.85 -1.77 24.24
N VAL A 27 -0.25 -1.50 23.08
CA VAL A 27 0.50 -0.26 22.84
C VAL A 27 -0.24 0.55 21.80
N THR A 28 -0.44 1.84 22.07
CA THR A 28 -1.11 2.78 21.16
C THR A 28 -0.28 4.02 20.98
N SER A 29 -0.16 4.50 19.75
CA SER A 29 0.43 5.79 19.40
C SER A 29 -0.66 6.69 18.80
N LYS A 30 -0.79 7.91 19.32
CA LYS A 30 -1.73 8.92 18.83
C LYS A 30 -1.09 10.30 18.89
N ARG A 31 -1.59 11.26 18.13
CA ARG A 31 -1.22 12.67 18.32
C ARG A 31 -1.63 13.11 19.73
N ALA A 32 -0.76 13.85 20.41
CA ALA A 32 -1.06 14.34 21.75
C ALA A 32 -2.25 15.32 21.69
N PRO A 33 -3.29 15.13 22.50
CA PRO A 33 -4.38 16.10 22.58
C PRO A 33 -3.85 17.40 23.25
N PRO A 34 -4.45 18.56 22.97
CA PRO A 34 -4.04 19.84 23.57
C PRO A 34 -3.96 19.79 25.11
N LYS A 35 -4.91 19.09 25.75
CA LYS A 35 -4.95 18.87 27.21
C LYS A 35 -3.76 18.10 27.79
N ALA A 36 -3.03 17.34 26.98
CA ALA A 36 -1.83 16.63 27.42
C ALA A 36 -0.57 17.50 27.39
N LEU A 37 -0.60 18.63 26.66
CA LEU A 37 0.51 19.58 26.56
C LEU A 37 0.59 20.49 27.78
N SER A 38 -0.57 20.81 28.39
CA SER A 38 -0.67 21.76 29.50
C SER A 38 -0.02 21.32 30.81
N SER A 39 0.39 20.04 30.94
CA SER A 39 0.94 19.50 32.18
C SER A 39 2.46 19.30 32.18
N SER A 40 3.18 19.64 31.11
CA SER A 40 4.62 19.28 31.03
C SER A 40 5.55 20.21 30.24
N SER A 41 5.13 21.38 29.75
CA SER A 41 6.10 22.32 29.16
C SER A 41 5.55 23.74 29.02
N PRO A 42 6.35 24.79 29.32
CA PRO A 42 5.97 26.20 29.17
C PRO A 42 6.25 26.79 27.77
N THR A 43 6.37 25.98 26.70
CA THR A 43 6.71 26.49 25.35
C THR A 43 5.69 26.14 24.24
N ALA A 44 4.42 25.96 24.60
CA ALA A 44 3.35 25.92 23.62
C ALA A 44 2.48 27.16 23.78
N SER A 45 2.85 28.23 23.05
CA SER A 45 2.01 29.41 22.86
C SER A 45 0.63 28.97 22.41
N GLN A 46 -0.36 29.20 23.25
CA GLN A 46 -1.77 28.99 22.92
C GLN A 46 -2.14 29.98 21.80
N SER A 47 -2.62 29.45 20.69
CA SER A 47 -3.59 30.17 19.86
C SER A 47 -4.73 29.20 19.60
N ASP A 48 -5.77 29.36 20.42
CA ASP A 48 -7.08 28.80 20.13
C ASP A 48 -7.63 29.53 18.91
N SER A 49 -7.84 28.81 17.81
CA SER A 49 -8.70 29.24 16.71
C SER A 49 -9.16 28.00 15.95
N SER A 50 -10.44 27.68 16.16
CA SER A 50 -11.39 27.14 15.18
C SER A 50 -10.84 26.61 13.84
N GLY A 51 -11.12 25.34 13.56
CA GLY A 51 -11.48 24.86 12.22
C GLY A 51 -10.46 25.08 11.09
N GLY A 52 -9.75 24.01 10.72
CA GLY A 52 -9.06 23.94 9.43
C GLY A 52 -7.55 24.11 9.54
N ALA A 53 -6.83 23.01 9.25
CA ALA A 53 -5.48 22.98 8.71
C ALA A 53 -4.50 24.11 9.15
N GLN A 54 -3.95 24.02 10.36
CA GLN A 54 -2.67 24.67 10.68
C GLN A 54 -1.54 23.62 10.60
N HIS A 55 -1.05 23.44 9.38
CA HIS A 55 0.22 22.77 9.09
C HIS A 55 1.36 23.69 9.54
N GLY A 56 2.09 23.33 10.61
CA GLY A 56 3.33 24.03 10.95
C GLY A 56 3.96 23.61 12.28
N PHE A 57 3.14 23.35 13.31
CA PHE A 57 3.66 22.96 14.62
C PHE A 57 3.74 21.43 14.71
N SER A 58 4.95 20.90 14.92
CA SER A 58 5.15 19.47 15.08
C SER A 58 4.54 19.02 16.42
N LEU A 59 3.27 18.63 16.38
CA LEU A 59 2.58 18.16 17.58
C LEU A 59 3.26 16.89 18.11
N PRO A 60 3.54 16.82 19.42
CA PRO A 60 4.15 15.63 19.99
C PRO A 60 3.23 14.42 19.89
N LEU A 61 3.84 13.24 19.90
CA LEU A 61 3.14 11.97 19.87
C LEU A 61 2.99 11.40 21.28
N LEU A 62 1.79 10.94 21.58
CA LEU A 62 1.45 10.26 22.82
C LEU A 62 1.50 8.75 22.61
N PHE A 63 2.43 8.10 23.30
CA PHE A 63 2.51 6.64 23.39
C PHE A 63 1.88 6.19 24.70
N LYS A 64 1.07 5.13 24.66
CA LYS A 64 0.43 4.52 25.83
C LYS A 64 0.62 3.02 25.80
N ALA A 65 0.95 2.43 26.94
CA ALA A 65 1.06 0.98 27.11
C ALA A 65 0.19 0.51 28.29
N THR A 66 -0.40 -0.67 28.16
CA THR A 66 -1.18 -1.30 29.22
C THR A 66 -1.24 -2.83 29.09
N ASN A 67 -1.35 -3.54 30.21
CA ASN A 67 -1.48 -5.00 30.29
C ASN A 67 -2.92 -5.51 30.11
N GLY A 68 -3.87 -4.61 29.82
CA GLY A 68 -5.28 -4.98 29.59
C GLY A 68 -6.03 -5.46 30.84
N ALA A 69 -5.38 -5.52 32.00
CA ALA A 69 -5.99 -5.97 33.24
C ALA A 69 -7.04 -4.98 33.77
N SER A 70 -7.97 -5.49 34.58
CA SER A 70 -8.98 -4.72 35.30
C SER A 70 -8.69 -4.72 36.80
N GLY A 71 -9.10 -3.67 37.52
CA GLY A 71 -8.86 -3.53 38.95
C GLY A 71 -7.42 -3.13 39.32
N THR A 72 -6.93 -3.66 40.45
CA THR A 72 -5.67 -3.27 41.11
C THR A 72 -4.41 -3.66 40.35
N SER A 73 -4.45 -4.72 39.54
CA SER A 73 -3.30 -5.20 38.74
C SER A 73 -3.13 -4.46 37.41
N ARG A 74 -3.89 -3.39 37.19
CA ARG A 74 -3.91 -2.61 35.95
C ARG A 74 -2.68 -1.71 35.85
N ILE A 75 -1.76 -2.07 34.96
CA ILE A 75 -0.59 -1.25 34.65
C ILE A 75 -0.91 -0.35 33.45
N LYS A 76 -0.74 0.97 33.62
CA LYS A 76 -0.99 1.99 32.59
C LYS A 76 0.03 3.13 32.69
N PHE A 77 0.93 3.19 31.72
CA PHE A 77 1.89 4.29 31.58
C PHE A 77 1.86 4.87 30.17
N ARG A 78 2.25 6.14 30.07
CA ARG A 78 2.25 6.91 28.83
C ARG A 78 3.44 7.84 28.77
N THR A 79 3.91 8.17 27.57
CA THR A 79 4.99 9.13 27.36
C THR A 79 4.65 10.08 26.21
N LEU A 80 5.21 11.28 26.24
CA LEU A 80 5.04 12.32 25.22
C LEU A 80 6.37 12.51 24.50
N VAL A 81 6.39 12.24 23.20
CA VAL A 81 7.58 12.29 22.37
C VAL A 81 7.48 13.51 21.45
N SER A 82 8.43 14.44 21.58
CA SER A 82 8.55 15.58 20.66
C SER A 82 8.91 15.09 19.25
N ALA A 83 8.68 15.89 18.23
CA ALA A 83 9.10 15.49 16.88
C ALA A 83 10.63 15.44 16.71
N ALA A 84 11.37 16.24 17.48
CA ALA A 84 12.83 16.24 17.45
C ALA A 84 13.41 14.93 18.00
N ASP A 85 12.82 14.40 19.07
CA ASP A 85 13.27 13.18 19.75
C ASP A 85 12.66 11.89 19.16
N LEU A 86 11.77 12.02 18.18
CA LEU A 86 11.06 10.88 17.61
C LEU A 86 12.00 9.87 16.92
N PRO A 87 13.00 10.26 16.10
CA PRO A 87 13.88 9.31 15.44
C PRO A 87 14.70 8.47 16.43
N SER A 88 15.26 9.11 17.47
CA SER A 88 16.05 8.44 18.50
C SER A 88 15.18 7.52 19.36
N PHE A 89 14.00 7.99 19.77
CA PHE A 89 13.02 7.17 20.48
C PHE A 89 12.60 5.95 19.66
N GLN A 90 12.31 6.14 18.37
CA GLN A 90 11.86 5.07 17.48
C GLN A 90 12.95 4.00 17.28
N ALA A 91 14.23 4.39 17.17
CA ALA A 91 15.34 3.45 17.06
C ALA A 91 15.39 2.51 18.27
N SER A 92 15.37 3.07 19.49
CA SER A 92 15.40 2.30 20.74
C SER A 92 14.13 1.48 20.95
N TYR A 93 12.95 2.09 20.72
CA TYR A 93 11.65 1.44 20.87
C TYR A 93 11.48 0.24 19.92
N LEU A 94 11.83 0.39 18.64
CA LEU A 94 11.73 -0.71 17.67
C LEU A 94 12.76 -1.80 17.94
N SER A 95 13.96 -1.47 18.41
CA SER A 95 14.96 -2.46 18.82
C SER A 95 14.43 -3.33 19.96
N SER A 96 13.92 -2.68 21.01
CA SER A 96 13.30 -3.33 22.17
C SER A 96 12.14 -4.25 21.76
N LEU A 97 11.20 -3.75 20.95
CA LEU A 97 10.07 -4.55 20.44
C LEU A 97 10.51 -5.79 19.66
N ARG A 98 11.51 -5.65 18.78
CA ARG A 98 12.02 -6.78 18.00
C ARG A 98 12.63 -7.83 18.92
N SER A 99 13.42 -7.41 19.90
CA SER A 99 14.02 -8.31 20.89
C SER A 99 12.93 -9.07 21.65
N SER A 100 11.97 -8.36 22.27
CA SER A 100 10.93 -8.98 23.10
C SER A 100 9.96 -9.88 22.33
N LEU A 101 9.60 -9.54 21.07
CA LEU A 101 8.64 -10.31 20.28
C LEU A 101 9.27 -11.43 19.44
N SER A 102 10.59 -11.41 19.23
CA SER A 102 11.27 -12.42 18.40
C SER A 102 11.15 -13.84 18.97
N ALA A 103 11.11 -13.96 20.30
CA ALA A 103 11.04 -15.24 20.99
C ALA A 103 9.62 -15.84 21.01
N SER A 104 8.58 -15.00 20.99
CA SER A 104 7.18 -15.44 21.16
C SER A 104 6.48 -15.79 19.84
N LEU A 105 7.01 -15.35 18.70
CA LEU A 105 6.39 -15.57 17.39
C LEU A 105 6.92 -16.85 16.72
N LYS A 106 6.01 -17.60 16.08
CA LYS A 106 6.39 -18.77 15.26
C LYS A 106 7.33 -18.33 14.13
N LYS A 107 8.41 -19.10 13.94
CA LYS A 107 9.33 -18.88 12.82
C LYS A 107 8.58 -18.98 11.50
N ARG A 108 8.95 -18.12 10.54
CA ARG A 108 8.38 -18.13 9.20
C ARG A 108 8.82 -19.39 8.44
N ASP A 109 7.87 -20.23 8.08
CA ASP A 109 8.11 -21.41 7.24
C ASP A 109 8.32 -21.02 5.77
N LYS A 110 9.52 -20.52 5.44
CA LYS A 110 9.91 -20.15 4.08
C LYS A 110 9.70 -21.29 3.07
N ALA A 111 9.84 -22.54 3.51
CA ALA A 111 9.62 -23.71 2.66
C ALA A 111 8.14 -23.87 2.26
N LYS A 112 7.20 -23.68 3.19
CA LYS A 112 5.76 -23.77 2.91
C LYS A 112 5.31 -22.67 1.98
N GLU A 113 5.83 -21.46 2.18
CA GLU A 113 5.54 -20.31 1.33
C GLU A 113 6.09 -20.48 -0.08
N ARG A 114 7.36 -20.89 -0.24
CA ARG A 114 7.94 -21.20 -1.57
C ARG A 114 7.18 -22.30 -2.29
N ARG A 115 6.68 -23.32 -1.58
CA ARG A 115 5.82 -24.36 -2.17
C ARG A 115 4.49 -23.77 -2.64
N ALA A 116 3.84 -22.94 -1.82
CA ALA A 116 2.59 -22.28 -2.19
C ALA A 116 2.77 -21.35 -3.41
N GLU A 117 3.87 -20.60 -3.46
CA GLU A 117 4.23 -19.76 -4.59
C GLU A 117 4.44 -20.58 -5.87
N LYS A 118 5.27 -21.64 -5.81
CA LYS A 118 5.47 -22.56 -6.94
C LYS A 118 4.16 -23.16 -7.45
N VAL A 119 3.23 -23.54 -6.57
CA VAL A 119 1.91 -24.06 -6.95
C VAL A 119 1.07 -22.98 -7.65
N ARG A 120 1.08 -21.73 -7.14
CA ARG A 120 0.37 -20.62 -7.78
C ARG A 120 0.96 -20.26 -9.13
N ASP A 121 2.27 -20.28 -9.26
CA ASP A 121 2.94 -20.00 -10.54
C ASP A 121 2.75 -21.13 -11.55
N ALA A 122 2.77 -22.39 -11.12
CA ALA A 122 2.40 -23.52 -11.96
C ALA A 122 0.93 -23.43 -12.39
N ALA A 123 0.02 -23.02 -11.50
CA ALA A 123 -1.38 -22.79 -11.84
C ALA A 123 -1.55 -21.62 -12.83
N ARG A 124 -0.80 -20.53 -12.67
CA ARG A 124 -0.77 -19.41 -13.62
C ARG A 124 -0.28 -19.89 -15.00
N LYS A 125 0.86 -20.59 -15.06
CA LYS A 125 1.43 -21.14 -16.31
C LYS A 125 0.53 -22.17 -17.01
N ARG A 126 -0.24 -22.97 -16.26
CA ARG A 126 -1.24 -23.90 -16.84
C ARG A 126 -2.46 -23.19 -17.40
N VAL A 127 -2.81 -22.04 -16.81
CA VAL A 127 -3.93 -21.23 -17.29
C VAL A 127 -3.49 -20.39 -18.49
N THR A 128 -2.29 -19.83 -18.50
CA THR A 128 -1.69 -19.09 -19.62
C THR A 128 -0.49 -19.86 -20.18
N ALA A 129 -0.73 -20.68 -21.21
CA ALA A 129 0.36 -21.29 -21.96
C ALA A 129 0.65 -20.44 -23.22
N PRO A 130 1.92 -20.22 -23.59
CA PRO A 130 2.26 -19.61 -24.86
C PRO A 130 1.90 -20.59 -25.99
N ASP A 131 1.18 -20.11 -27.00
CA ASP A 131 0.88 -20.90 -28.19
C ASP A 131 2.16 -21.04 -29.03
N ALA A 132 2.57 -22.28 -29.32
CA ALA A 132 3.87 -22.63 -29.90
C ALA A 132 4.16 -21.99 -31.27
N GLN A 133 3.14 -21.43 -31.94
CA GLN A 133 3.26 -20.81 -33.26
C GLN A 133 3.22 -19.27 -33.27
N THR A 134 2.83 -18.59 -32.19
CA THR A 134 2.62 -17.12 -32.23
C THR A 134 3.21 -16.33 -31.07
N GLY A 135 3.82 -16.97 -30.07
CA GLY A 135 4.46 -16.28 -28.94
C GLY A 135 3.50 -15.47 -28.06
N LYS A 136 2.18 -15.57 -28.29
CA LYS A 136 1.14 -14.85 -27.53
C LYS A 136 0.53 -15.79 -26.50
N GLU A 137 0.43 -15.32 -25.26
CA GLU A 137 -0.23 -16.03 -24.17
C GLU A 137 -1.68 -16.37 -24.55
N ARG A 138 -2.01 -17.67 -24.61
CA ARG A 138 -3.38 -18.14 -24.78
C ARG A 138 -3.84 -18.83 -23.50
N LEU A 139 -5.07 -18.54 -23.08
CA LEU A 139 -5.71 -19.31 -22.02
C LEU A 139 -6.01 -20.73 -22.53
N VAL A 140 -5.43 -21.76 -21.90
CA VAL A 140 -5.67 -23.17 -22.28
C VAL A 140 -7.04 -23.60 -21.74
N THR A 141 -8.09 -23.41 -22.54
CA THR A 141 -9.48 -23.70 -22.16
C THR A 141 -9.84 -25.19 -22.17
N ASN A 142 -8.95 -26.06 -22.67
CA ASN A 142 -9.22 -27.49 -22.82
C ASN A 142 -9.10 -28.26 -21.48
N HIS A 143 -8.38 -27.71 -20.49
CA HIS A 143 -8.24 -28.31 -19.16
C HIS A 143 -9.09 -27.64 -18.06
N VAL A 144 -9.94 -26.66 -18.40
CA VAL A 144 -10.69 -25.88 -17.41
C VAL A 144 -12.14 -26.39 -17.29
N GLY A 145 -12.34 -27.37 -16.40
CA GLY A 145 -13.65 -27.86 -15.95
C GLY A 145 -14.36 -28.80 -16.94
N SER A 146 -15.28 -29.61 -16.41
CA SER A 146 -16.08 -30.56 -17.20
C SER A 146 -17.01 -29.84 -18.21
N LYS A 147 -17.30 -30.50 -19.34
CA LYS A 147 -18.18 -29.97 -20.40
C LYS A 147 -19.62 -29.74 -19.91
N ARG A 148 -20.08 -30.53 -18.93
CA ARG A 148 -21.42 -30.49 -18.31
C ARG A 148 -21.31 -30.37 -16.78
N GLY A 149 -22.41 -30.03 -16.11
CA GLY A 149 -22.50 -29.97 -14.65
C GLY A 149 -21.72 -28.81 -14.00
N ALA A 150 -21.34 -28.97 -12.73
CA ALA A 150 -20.72 -27.91 -11.92
C ALA A 150 -19.42 -27.31 -12.54
N GLY A 151 -18.68 -28.08 -13.33
CA GLY A 151 -17.49 -27.60 -14.06
C GLY A 151 -17.79 -26.65 -15.22
N ARG A 152 -19.02 -26.64 -15.76
CA ARG A 152 -19.40 -25.79 -16.92
C ARG A 152 -19.29 -24.30 -16.61
N ARG A 153 -19.71 -23.87 -15.41
CA ARG A 153 -19.62 -22.46 -15.00
C ARG A 153 -18.17 -21.97 -14.94
N LYS A 154 -17.23 -22.82 -14.48
CA LYS A 154 -15.79 -22.51 -14.49
C LYS A 154 -15.26 -22.37 -15.92
N ARG A 155 -15.67 -23.27 -16.82
CA ARG A 155 -15.31 -23.21 -18.26
C ARG A 155 -15.83 -21.94 -18.93
N GLN A 156 -17.08 -21.56 -18.67
CA GLN A 156 -17.67 -20.33 -19.22
C GLN A 156 -16.95 -19.07 -18.73
N ARG A 157 -16.61 -19.00 -17.44
CA ARG A 157 -15.85 -17.87 -16.88
C ARG A 157 -14.46 -17.76 -17.52
N ALA A 158 -13.77 -18.88 -17.72
CA ALA A 158 -12.46 -18.90 -18.38
C ALA A 158 -12.53 -18.48 -19.85
N LEU A 159 -13.56 -18.93 -20.59
CA LEU A 159 -13.81 -18.50 -21.97
C LEU A 159 -14.08 -16.99 -22.04
N LYS A 160 -14.94 -16.45 -21.18
CA LYS A 160 -15.25 -15.02 -21.14
C LYS A 160 -14.00 -14.18 -20.84
N LYS A 161 -13.21 -14.58 -19.84
CA LYS A 161 -11.95 -13.91 -19.48
C LYS A 161 -10.92 -13.97 -20.61
N GLY A 162 -10.80 -15.10 -21.30
CA GLY A 162 -9.93 -15.23 -22.48
C GLY A 162 -10.36 -14.32 -23.65
N VAL A 163 -11.65 -14.14 -23.86
CA VAL A 163 -12.18 -13.22 -24.89
C VAL A 163 -11.89 -11.76 -24.51
N GLU A 164 -12.05 -11.38 -23.24
CA GLU A 164 -11.75 -10.03 -22.74
C GLU A 164 -10.26 -9.68 -22.92
N ILE A 165 -9.36 -10.57 -22.51
CA ILE A 165 -7.91 -10.39 -22.67
C ILE A 165 -7.53 -10.21 -24.15
N ARG A 166 -8.13 -10.99 -25.06
CA ARG A 166 -7.90 -10.83 -26.52
C ARG A 166 -8.41 -9.49 -27.05
N LYS A 167 -9.54 -8.99 -26.53
CA LYS A 167 -10.07 -7.67 -26.91
C LYS A 167 -9.17 -6.54 -26.43
N GLU A 168 -8.65 -6.63 -25.20
CA GLU A 168 -7.73 -5.64 -24.64
C GLU A 168 -6.40 -5.61 -25.41
N ALA A 169 -5.79 -6.78 -25.66
CA ALA A 169 -4.57 -6.86 -26.47
C ALA A 169 -4.77 -6.30 -27.89
N ARG A 170 -5.95 -6.50 -28.51
CA ARG A 170 -6.26 -5.92 -29.84
C ARG A 170 -6.41 -4.39 -29.78
N LYS A 171 -6.99 -3.85 -28.70
CA LYS A 171 -7.08 -2.40 -28.48
C LYS A 171 -5.70 -1.79 -28.26
N GLU A 172 -4.87 -2.44 -27.45
CA GLU A 172 -3.51 -1.99 -27.16
C GLU A 172 -2.62 -2.03 -28.41
N ALA A 173 -2.68 -3.09 -29.21
CA ALA A 173 -1.99 -3.17 -30.49
C ALA A 173 -2.45 -2.07 -31.47
N LYS A 174 -3.75 -1.76 -31.53
CA LYS A 174 -4.27 -0.63 -32.33
C LYS A 174 -3.76 0.72 -31.81
N ARG A 175 -3.67 0.92 -30.48
CA ARG A 175 -3.10 2.14 -29.90
C ARG A 175 -1.63 2.29 -30.28
N LYS A 176 -0.85 1.20 -30.17
CA LYS A 176 0.58 1.17 -30.52
C LYS A 176 0.83 1.42 -32.01
N ALA A 177 -0.01 0.85 -32.88
CA ALA A 177 0.06 1.08 -34.33
C ALA A 177 -0.35 2.51 -34.74
N ARG A 178 -1.30 3.13 -34.02
CA ARG A 178 -1.66 4.54 -34.23
C ARG A 178 -0.57 5.50 -33.74
N SER A 179 0.11 5.18 -32.63
CA SER A 179 1.23 5.99 -32.15
C SER A 179 2.51 5.82 -32.97
N SER A 180 2.69 4.71 -33.69
CA SER A 180 3.86 4.47 -34.54
C SER A 180 3.73 5.01 -35.96
N ARG A 181 2.52 5.38 -36.40
CA ARG A 181 2.31 6.14 -37.63
C ARG A 181 2.62 7.62 -37.36
N LYS A 182 3.88 8.03 -37.52
CA LYS A 182 4.24 9.47 -37.64
C LYS A 182 3.40 10.10 -38.77
N PRO A 183 2.85 11.30 -38.59
CA PRO A 183 2.14 12.00 -39.66
C PRO A 183 3.17 12.39 -40.72
N VAL A 184 3.08 11.78 -41.90
CA VAL A 184 3.79 12.26 -43.09
C VAL A 184 2.96 13.39 -43.69
N GLY A 185 3.51 14.61 -43.68
CA GLY A 185 3.19 15.66 -44.63
C GLY A 185 1.98 16.54 -44.34
N ALA A 186 2.20 17.64 -43.63
CA ALA A 186 1.46 18.89 -43.84
C ALA A 186 2.50 20.00 -44.03
N GLY A 187 2.82 20.32 -45.29
CA GLY A 187 3.82 21.33 -45.62
C GLY A 187 4.20 21.33 -47.10
N ALA A 188 3.27 21.71 -47.97
CA ALA A 188 3.55 22.22 -49.32
C ALA A 188 2.25 22.85 -49.88
N GLY A 189 1.90 24.04 -49.42
CA GLY A 189 0.89 24.88 -50.07
C GLY A 189 1.53 25.57 -51.27
N ALA A 190 1.17 25.11 -52.46
CA ALA A 190 1.60 25.66 -53.73
C ALA A 190 1.01 27.07 -53.97
N ALA A 191 1.87 28.00 -54.37
CA ALA A 191 1.48 29.25 -55.00
C ALA A 191 0.80 28.92 -56.34
N ARG A 192 -0.48 29.28 -56.50
CA ARG A 192 -1.15 29.37 -57.79
C ARG A 192 -1.35 30.85 -58.11
N GLY A 193 -0.55 31.34 -59.05
CA GLY A 193 -0.92 32.49 -59.84
C GLY A 193 -1.81 32.00 -60.96
N ASP A 194 -2.99 32.58 -61.07
CA ASP A 194 -3.81 32.57 -62.28
C ASP A 194 -4.36 33.98 -62.42
N GLY A 195 -3.85 34.68 -63.45
CA GLY A 195 -4.47 35.90 -63.93
C GLY A 195 -5.70 35.54 -64.74
N ASP A 196 -6.75 36.34 -64.60
CA ASP A 196 -7.86 36.32 -65.54
C ASP A 196 -8.14 37.74 -66.00
N VAL A 197 -8.13 37.88 -67.32
CA VAL A 197 -8.29 39.10 -68.12
C VAL A 197 -9.72 39.09 -68.62
N VAL A 198 -10.56 40.07 -68.30
CA VAL A 198 -11.68 40.46 -69.19
C VAL A 198 -12.07 41.94 -69.01
N MET A 199 -11.77 42.70 -70.07
CA MET A 199 -12.54 43.79 -70.72
C MET A 199 -13.27 44.85 -69.87
N ALA A 200 -12.79 46.09 -70.01
CA ALA A 200 -13.63 47.29 -69.94
C ALA A 200 -13.51 48.03 -71.28
N ASP A 201 -14.60 48.17 -72.00
CA ASP A 201 -14.77 49.17 -73.06
C ASP A 201 -16.24 49.56 -73.17
N ALA A 202 -16.44 50.86 -73.41
CA ALA A 202 -17.68 51.66 -73.52
C ALA A 202 -18.35 52.11 -72.21
#